data_AF-A0A933TAI5-F1
#
_entry.id   AF-A0A933TAI5-F1
#
_cell.length_a   1.000
_cell.length_b   1.000
_cell.length_c   1.000
_cell.angle_alpha   90.00
_cell.angle_beta   90.00
_cell.angle_gamma   90.00
#
_symmetry.space_group_name_H-M   'P 1'
#
loop_
_entity.id
_entity.type
_entity.pdbx_description
1 polymer ?
#
loop_
_entity_poly.entity_id
_entity_poly.type
_entity_poly.pdbx_seq_one_letter_code
_entity_poly.pdbx_strand_id
1 'polypeptide(L)'
;MSFLLFHSIVEIFSIIIAGSIFMFTWNSRRFMDNSYLLFIGIAYLFVGGMDLLHTLAYKGMGVFQGYNANLPTQLWIAARYMQSISLLIAPLLIDRKLNVTFVFFYYALAATLLLGFVFQNIFPDCYIEGSGLTVFKKVSESVVSG
;
A
#
# COMPACT_ATOMS: atom_id res chain seq x y z
N MET A 1 4.11 18.29 -20.00
CA MET A 1 4.11 17.81 -18.59
C MET A 1 5.28 16.87 -18.43
N SER A 2 6.15 17.02 -17.43
CA SER A 2 7.13 15.95 -17.16
C SER A 2 6.36 14.74 -16.63
N PHE A 3 6.74 13.54 -17.05
CA PHE A 3 6.10 12.30 -16.60
C PHE A 3 6.15 12.15 -15.08
N LEU A 4 7.25 12.59 -14.46
CA LEU A 4 7.42 12.64 -13.01
C LEU A 4 6.36 13.50 -12.32
N LEU A 5 6.11 14.71 -12.81
CA LEU A 5 5.10 15.60 -12.23
C LEU A 5 3.69 14.99 -12.31
N PHE A 6 3.35 14.39 -13.45
CA PHE A 6 2.06 13.72 -13.61
C PHE A 6 1.92 12.54 -12.64
N HIS A 7 2.93 11.67 -12.55
CA HIS A 7 2.97 10.55 -11.62
C HIS A 7 2.76 11.03 -10.17
N SER A 8 3.54 12.01 -9.71
CA SER A 8 3.43 12.54 -8.35
C SER A 8 2.03 13.09 -8.04
N ILE A 9 1.40 13.80 -8.98
CA ILE A 9 0.04 14.33 -8.77
C ILE A 9 -0.98 13.20 -8.57
N VAL A 10 -0.93 12.17 -9.42
CA VAL A 10 -1.86 11.04 -9.35
C VAL A 10 -1.68 10.24 -8.06
N GLU A 11 -0.43 10.00 -7.64
CA GLU A 11 -0.14 9.29 -6.40
C GLU A 11 -0.58 10.11 -5.17
N ILE A 12 -0.22 11.41 -5.11
CA ILE A 12 -0.63 12.29 -4.00
C ILE A 12 -2.15 12.35 -3.88
N PHE A 13 -2.87 12.44 -5.00
CA PHE A 13 -4.32 12.41 -5.00
C PHE A 13 -4.87 11.11 -4.40
N SER A 14 -4.30 9.97 -4.79
CA SER A 14 -4.68 8.65 -4.26
C SER A 14 -4.39 8.52 -2.77
N ILE A 15 -3.24 9.02 -2.31
CA ILE A 15 -2.85 9.06 -0.89
C ILE A 15 -3.81 9.95 -0.08
N ILE A 16 -4.22 11.10 -0.61
CA ILE A 16 -5.21 11.98 0.03
C ILE A 16 -6.55 11.26 0.19
N ILE A 17 -7.00 10.52 -0.83
CA ILE A 17 -8.22 9.71 -0.73
C ILE A 17 -8.08 8.65 0.36
N ALA A 18 -6.97 7.91 0.38
CA ALA A 18 -6.71 6.88 1.40
C ALA A 18 -6.72 7.47 2.83
N GLY A 19 -6.05 8.62 3.02
CA GLY A 19 -6.07 9.35 4.28
C GLY A 19 -7.47 9.87 4.65
N SER A 20 -8.25 10.31 3.66
CA SER A 20 -9.63 10.78 3.88
C SER A 20 -10.56 9.63 4.31
N ILE A 21 -10.41 8.44 3.73
CA ILE A 21 -11.14 7.23 4.12
C ILE A 21 -10.82 6.88 5.59
N PHE A 22 -9.53 6.85 5.95
CA PHE A 22 -9.12 6.63 7.34
C PHE A 22 -9.69 7.70 8.27
N MET A 23 -9.53 8.97 7.95
CA MET A 23 -10.00 10.07 8.80
C MET A 23 -11.50 10.02 9.01
N PHE A 24 -12.29 9.82 7.94
CA PHE A 24 -13.73 9.73 8.03
C PHE A 24 -14.18 8.57 8.91
N THR A 25 -13.65 7.37 8.65
CA THR A 25 -14.01 6.16 9.39
C THR A 25 -13.54 6.22 10.85
N TRP A 26 -12.34 6.75 11.09
CA TRP A 26 -11.79 6.90 12.43
C TRP A 26 -12.57 7.90 13.27
N ASN A 27 -12.94 9.06 12.72
CA ASN A 27 -13.70 10.07 13.46
C ASN A 27 -15.13 9.62 13.73
N SER A 28 -15.75 8.93 12.77
CA SER A 28 -17.12 8.44 12.90
C SER A 28 -17.22 7.11 13.68
N ARG A 29 -16.10 6.52 14.14
CA ARG A 29 -16.06 5.20 14.80
C ARG A 29 -16.95 5.04 16.04
N ARG A 30 -17.28 6.14 16.73
CA ARG A 30 -18.18 6.12 17.89
C ARG A 30 -19.66 6.08 17.50
N PHE A 31 -19.98 6.48 16.28
CA PHE A 31 -21.33 6.58 15.73
C PHE A 31 -21.63 5.47 14.72
N MET A 32 -20.58 4.83 14.19
CA MET A 32 -20.70 3.69 13.28
C MET A 32 -20.56 2.38 14.06
N ASP A 33 -21.60 1.55 14.02
CA ASP A 33 -21.52 0.15 14.44
C ASP A 33 -21.18 -0.74 13.23
N ASN A 34 -20.08 -0.40 12.55
CA ASN A 34 -19.68 -1.07 11.32
C ASN A 34 -18.18 -1.35 11.31
N SER A 35 -17.83 -2.54 11.79
CA SER A 35 -16.46 -3.06 11.83
C SER A 35 -15.83 -3.21 10.45
N TYR A 36 -16.64 -3.46 9.41
CA TYR A 36 -16.18 -3.51 8.02
C TYR A 36 -15.57 -2.15 7.61
N LEU A 37 -16.32 -1.05 7.82
CA LEU A 37 -15.84 0.30 7.46
C LEU A 37 -14.65 0.73 8.30
N LEU A 38 -14.65 0.41 9.59
CA LEU A 38 -13.54 0.74 10.48
C LEU A 38 -12.26 -0.01 10.11
N PHE A 39 -12.37 -1.28 9.74
CA PHE A 39 -11.23 -2.08 9.26
C PHE A 39 -10.65 -1.53 7.97
N ILE A 40 -11.50 -1.22 6.98
CA ILE A 40 -11.09 -0.59 5.72
C ILE A 40 -10.39 0.75 5.99
N GLY A 41 -10.95 1.57 6.88
CA GLY A 41 -10.34 2.80 7.34
C GLY A 41 -8.89 2.62 7.76
N ILE A 42 -8.66 1.71 8.71
CA ILE A 42 -7.31 1.43 9.22
C ILE A 42 -6.42 0.87 8.11
N ALA A 43 -6.92 -0.04 7.28
CA ALA A 43 -6.17 -0.60 6.16
C ALA A 43 -5.62 0.48 5.22
N TYR A 44 -6.48 1.43 4.83
CA TYR A 44 -6.12 2.51 3.91
C TYR A 44 -5.12 3.51 4.49
N LEU A 45 -5.01 3.64 5.82
CA LEU A 45 -3.91 4.40 6.44
C LEU A 45 -2.54 3.80 6.08
N PHE A 46 -2.40 2.48 6.20
CA PHE A 46 -1.15 1.79 5.93
C PHE A 46 -0.88 1.67 4.44
N VAL A 47 -1.91 1.39 3.62
CA VAL A 47 -1.80 1.40 2.15
C VAL A 47 -1.34 2.78 1.66
N GLY A 48 -1.97 3.87 2.14
CA GLY A 48 -1.56 5.23 1.79
C GLY A 48 -0.14 5.57 2.25
N GLY A 49 0.31 5.04 3.39
CA GLY A 49 1.71 5.16 3.83
C GLY A 49 2.69 4.43 2.91
N MET A 50 2.34 3.22 2.43
CA MET A 50 3.14 2.47 1.46
C MET A 50 3.17 3.17 0.09
N ASP A 51 2.03 3.70 -0.37
CA ASP A 51 1.93 4.47 -1.62
C ASP A 51 2.76 5.78 -1.54
N LEU A 52 2.83 6.43 -0.37
CA LEU A 52 3.73 7.56 -0.15
C LEU A 52 5.20 7.16 -0.31
N LEU A 53 5.62 6.05 0.30
CA LEU A 53 6.99 5.54 0.14
C LEU A 53 7.29 5.16 -1.31
N HIS A 54 6.35 4.51 -2.00
CA HIS A 54 6.42 4.24 -3.42
C HIS A 54 6.67 5.51 -4.25
N THR A 55 5.87 6.54 -4.00
CA THR A 55 5.97 7.85 -4.67
C THR A 55 7.34 8.47 -4.45
N LEU A 56 7.85 8.47 -3.22
CA LEU A 56 9.16 9.02 -2.88
C LEU A 56 10.31 8.19 -3.48
N ALA A 57 10.12 6.89 -3.65
CA ALA A 57 11.07 5.98 -4.30
C ALA A 57 11.05 6.08 -5.83
N TYR A 58 10.13 6.85 -6.42
CA TYR A 58 10.02 6.93 -7.86
C TYR A 58 11.27 7.52 -8.52
N LYS A 59 11.63 6.98 -9.68
CA LYS A 59 12.83 7.40 -10.42
C LYS A 59 12.70 8.89 -10.77
N GLY A 60 13.64 9.69 -10.27
CA GLY A 60 13.68 11.15 -10.47
C GLY A 60 13.30 11.98 -9.24
N MET A 61 12.75 11.38 -8.18
CA MET A 61 12.45 12.09 -6.92
C MET A 61 13.69 12.38 -6.07
N GLY A 62 14.73 11.54 -6.17
CA GLY A 62 16.02 11.74 -5.49
C GLY A 62 16.04 11.45 -3.99
N VAL A 63 14.98 10.90 -3.41
CA VAL A 63 14.88 10.59 -1.97
C VAL A 63 15.67 9.34 -1.61
N PHE A 64 15.49 8.25 -2.37
CA PHE A 64 16.21 6.98 -2.18
C PHE A 64 17.34 6.85 -3.20
N GLN A 65 18.57 7.15 -2.76
CA GLN A 65 19.76 7.08 -3.60
C GLN A 65 20.28 5.64 -3.72
N GLY A 66 20.84 5.29 -4.87
CA GLY A 66 21.38 3.95 -5.13
C GLY A 66 20.35 2.88 -5.50
N TYR A 67 19.06 3.23 -5.52
CA TYR A 67 17.98 2.35 -5.98
C TYR A 67 17.58 2.67 -7.42
N ASN A 68 17.27 1.63 -8.20
CA ASN A 68 16.75 1.75 -9.55
C ASN A 68 15.20 1.65 -9.56
N ALA A 69 14.60 1.42 -10.72
CA ALA A 69 13.14 1.30 -10.85
C ALA A 69 12.53 0.06 -10.14
N ASN A 70 13.35 -0.84 -9.59
CA ASN A 70 12.88 -2.00 -8.84
C ASN A 70 12.24 -1.60 -7.51
N LEU A 71 12.88 -0.73 -6.72
CA LEU A 71 12.39 -0.29 -5.41
C LEU A 71 10.95 0.28 -5.47
N PRO A 72 10.64 1.30 -6.29
CA PRO A 72 9.27 1.79 -6.38
C PRO A 72 8.32 0.69 -6.87
N THR A 73 8.73 -0.20 -7.78
CA THR A 73 7.87 -1.29 -8.25
C THR A 73 7.59 -2.34 -7.17
N GLN A 74 8.55 -2.63 -6.29
CA GLN A 74 8.39 -3.52 -5.13
C GLN A 74 7.47 -2.90 -4.06
N LEU A 75 7.66 -1.61 -3.76
CA LEU A 75 6.78 -0.88 -2.82
C LEU A 75 5.34 -0.82 -3.34
N TRP A 76 5.16 -0.59 -4.64
CA TRP A 76 3.85 -0.58 -5.28
C TRP A 76 3.16 -1.94 -5.14
N ILE A 77 3.83 -3.05 -5.49
CA ILE A 77 3.19 -4.37 -5.41
C ILE A 77 2.90 -4.76 -3.95
N ALA A 78 3.76 -4.40 -3.00
CA ALA A 78 3.52 -4.62 -1.58
C ALA A 78 2.27 -3.85 -1.09
N ALA A 79 2.12 -2.58 -1.49
CA ALA A 79 0.93 -1.78 -1.19
C ALA A 79 -0.34 -2.40 -1.79
N ARG A 80 -0.28 -2.86 -3.05
CA ARG A 80 -1.43 -3.49 -3.72
C ARG A 80 -1.84 -4.81 -3.07
N TYR A 81 -0.91 -5.67 -2.66
CA TYR A 81 -1.23 -6.88 -1.91
C TYR A 81 -1.86 -6.56 -0.56
N MET A 82 -1.32 -5.57 0.16
CA MET A 82 -1.93 -5.12 1.41
C MET A 82 -3.37 -4.65 1.16
N GLN A 83 -3.61 -3.84 0.14
CA GLN A 83 -4.94 -3.36 -0.21
C GLN A 83 -5.89 -4.49 -0.62
N SER A 84 -5.50 -5.37 -1.54
CA SER A 84 -6.37 -6.42 -2.07
C SER A 84 -6.74 -7.44 -1.00
N ILE A 85 -5.78 -7.87 -0.18
CA ILE A 85 -6.03 -8.76 0.96
C ILE A 85 -6.97 -8.09 1.97
N SER A 86 -6.79 -6.79 2.24
CA SER A 86 -7.69 -6.04 3.12
C SER A 86 -9.11 -6.02 2.57
N LEU A 87 -9.28 -5.76 1.28
CA LEU A 87 -10.59 -5.75 0.63
C LEU A 87 -11.25 -7.14 0.62
N LEU A 88 -10.47 -8.22 0.49
CA LEU A 88 -10.96 -9.59 0.58
C LEU A 88 -11.39 -9.97 2.02
N ILE A 89 -10.64 -9.52 3.03
CA ILE A 89 -10.94 -9.79 4.45
C ILE A 89 -12.14 -8.97 4.93
N ALA A 90 -12.30 -7.73 4.46
CA ALA A 90 -13.26 -6.79 5.02
C ALA A 90 -14.70 -7.34 5.09
N PRO A 91 -15.29 -7.96 4.04
CA PRO A 91 -16.64 -8.51 4.10
C PRO A 91 -16.84 -9.56 5.21
N LEU A 92 -15.79 -10.28 5.60
CA LEU A 92 -15.86 -11.28 6.68
C LEU A 92 -16.00 -10.65 8.07
N LEU A 93 -15.85 -9.34 8.18
CA LEU A 93 -15.95 -8.56 9.42
C LEU A 93 -17.31 -7.87 9.57
N ILE A 94 -18.24 -8.05 8.62
CA ILE A 94 -19.62 -7.60 8.77
C ILE A 94 -20.22 -8.27 10.02
N ASP A 95 -20.88 -7.47 10.86
CA ASP A 95 -21.50 -7.87 12.14
C ASP A 95 -20.55 -8.47 13.20
N ARG A 96 -19.23 -8.41 12.99
CA ARG A 96 -18.23 -8.84 13.98
C ARG A 96 -17.75 -7.68 14.83
N LYS A 97 -17.31 -7.95 16.06
CA LYS A 97 -16.61 -6.95 16.88
C LYS A 97 -15.15 -6.85 16.44
N LEU A 98 -14.72 -5.67 16.03
CA LEU A 98 -13.33 -5.41 15.66
C LEU A 98 -12.52 -4.95 16.88
N ASN A 99 -11.41 -5.63 17.17
CA ASN A 99 -10.43 -5.11 18.10
C ASN A 99 -9.43 -4.22 17.35
N VAL A 100 -9.66 -2.92 17.41
CA VAL A 100 -8.86 -1.88 16.73
C VAL A 100 -7.37 -1.99 17.06
N THR A 101 -7.01 -2.25 18.32
CA THR A 101 -5.60 -2.35 18.74
C THR A 101 -4.89 -3.50 18.04
N PHE A 102 -5.53 -4.67 17.94
CA PHE A 102 -4.97 -5.80 17.20
C PHE A 102 -4.84 -5.49 15.71
N VAL A 103 -5.85 -4.84 15.11
CA VAL A 103 -5.80 -4.47 13.69
C VAL A 103 -4.61 -3.55 13.41
N PHE A 104 -4.43 -2.47 14.19
CA PHE A 104 -3.26 -1.59 14.07
C PHE A 104 -1.95 -2.35 14.24
N PHE A 105 -1.86 -3.24 15.24
CA PHE A 105 -0.66 -4.03 15.49
C PHE A 105 -0.31 -4.91 14.28
N TYR A 106 -1.29 -5.64 13.72
CA TYR A 106 -1.03 -6.52 12.57
C TYR A 106 -0.67 -5.73 11.31
N TYR A 107 -1.30 -4.59 11.05
CA TYR A 107 -0.90 -3.75 9.91
C TYR A 107 0.48 -3.13 10.10
N ALA A 108 0.80 -2.64 11.31
CA ALA A 108 2.13 -2.12 11.60
C ALA A 108 3.19 -3.20 11.43
N LEU A 109 2.96 -4.41 11.96
CA LEU A 109 3.84 -5.55 11.78
C LEU A 109 3.99 -5.91 10.30
N ALA A 110 2.89 -6.02 9.55
CA ALA A 110 2.91 -6.35 8.13
C ALA A 110 3.67 -5.29 7.32
N ALA A 111 3.42 -4.00 7.56
CA ALA A 111 4.12 -2.91 6.90
C ALA A 111 5.62 -2.95 7.21
N THR A 112 6.00 -3.10 8.48
CA THR A 112 7.42 -3.22 8.88
C THR A 112 8.10 -4.43 8.24
N LEU A 113 7.45 -5.59 8.20
CA LEU A 113 8.00 -6.80 7.56
C LEU A 113 8.15 -6.63 6.05
N LEU A 114 7.13 -6.09 5.37
CA LEU A 114 7.19 -5.84 3.93
C LEU A 114 8.31 -4.85 3.58
N LEU A 115 8.40 -3.73 4.31
CA LEU A 115 9.49 -2.78 4.13
C LEU A 115 10.85 -3.42 4.43
N GLY A 116 10.95 -4.21 5.51
CA GLY A 116 12.15 -4.96 5.84
C GLY A 116 12.59 -5.88 4.70
N PHE A 117 11.66 -6.65 4.11
CA PHE A 117 11.97 -7.53 2.98
C PHE A 117 12.42 -6.76 1.73
N VAL A 118 11.78 -5.62 1.44
CA VAL A 118 12.15 -4.76 0.30
C VAL A 118 13.56 -4.19 0.48
N PHE A 119 13.84 -3.54 1.61
CA PHE A 119 15.12 -2.87 1.84
C PHE A 119 16.28 -3.84 2.13
N GLN A 120 16.00 -5.09 2.52
CA GLN A 120 17.01 -6.13 2.70
C GLN A 120 17.23 -6.99 1.44
N ASN A 121 16.62 -6.63 0.29
CA ASN A 121 16.69 -7.39 -0.96
C ASN A 121 16.21 -8.86 -0.84
N ILE A 122 15.29 -9.14 0.11
CA ILE A 122 14.63 -10.44 0.26
C ILE A 122 13.38 -10.50 -0.62
N PHE A 123 12.74 -9.35 -0.84
CA PHE A 123 11.57 -9.24 -1.70
C PHE A 123 11.97 -9.53 -3.16
N PRO A 124 11.20 -10.36 -3.91
CA PRO A 124 11.56 -10.71 -5.27
C PRO A 124 11.71 -9.49 -6.18
N ASP A 125 12.63 -9.57 -7.14
CA ASP A 125 12.78 -8.51 -8.12
C ASP A 125 11.50 -8.34 -8.93
N CYS A 126 11.03 -7.10 -9.02
CA CYS A 126 9.89 -6.71 -9.84
C CYS A 126 10.34 -6.11 -11.18
N TYR A 127 11.55 -5.58 -11.23
CA TYR A 127 12.13 -4.96 -12.42
C TYR A 127 13.64 -5.18 -12.47
N ILE A 128 14.15 -5.58 -13.65
CA ILE A 128 15.58 -5.72 -13.93
C ILE A 128 15.94 -4.72 -15.02
N GLU A 129 16.95 -3.89 -14.79
CA GLU A 129 17.40 -2.89 -15.76
C GLU A 129 17.89 -3.55 -17.05
N GLY A 130 17.47 -3.03 -18.20
CA GLY A 130 17.72 -3.63 -19.51
C GLY A 130 16.82 -4.82 -19.89
N SER A 131 16.24 -5.54 -18.92
CA SER A 131 15.33 -6.67 -19.18
C SER A 131 13.84 -6.34 -18.96
N GLY A 132 13.52 -5.30 -18.20
CA GLY A 132 12.14 -4.88 -17.91
C GLY A 132 11.51 -5.60 -16.72
N LEU A 133 10.17 -5.75 -16.74
CA LEU A 133 9.39 -6.34 -15.65
C LEU A 133 9.59 -7.85 -15.55
N THR A 134 9.78 -8.35 -14.33
CA THR A 134 9.97 -9.78 -14.05
C THR A 134 8.67 -10.58 -14.15
N VAL A 135 8.79 -11.91 -14.24
CA VAL A 135 7.63 -12.81 -14.18
C VAL A 135 6.87 -12.63 -12.87
N PHE A 136 7.60 -12.51 -11.75
CA PHE A 136 7.01 -12.27 -10.44
C PHE A 136 6.10 -11.03 -10.44
N LYS A 137 6.58 -9.91 -10.99
CA LYS A 137 5.76 -8.69 -11.09
C LYS A 137 4.50 -8.94 -11.91
N LYS A 138 4.63 -9.49 -13.12
CA LYS A 138 3.50 -9.69 -14.04
C LYS A 138 2.41 -10.56 -13.45
N VAL A 139 2.79 -11.69 -12.84
CA VAL A 139 1.84 -12.59 -12.16
C VAL A 139 1.20 -11.88 -10.98
N SER A 140 2.00 -11.20 -10.14
CA SER A 140 1.49 -10.50 -8.97
C SER A 140 0.49 -9.41 -9.36
N GLU A 141 0.77 -8.65 -10.42
CA GLU A 141 -0.12 -7.62 -10.94
C GLU A 141 -1.48 -8.19 -11.37
N SER A 142 -1.49 -9.35 -12.04
CA SER A 142 -2.75 -10.04 -12.39
C SER A 142 -3.53 -10.48 -11.15
N VAL A 143 -2.83 -10.93 -10.10
CA VAL A 143 -3.46 -11.37 -8.84
C VAL A 143 -4.05 -10.20 -8.05
N VAL A 144 -3.37 -9.05 -8.00
CA VAL A 144 -3.86 -7.89 -7.23
C VAL A 144 -4.87 -7.03 -7.99
N SER A 145 -5.02 -7.24 -9.31
CA SER A 145 -5.94 -6.46 -10.16
C SER A 145 -7.17 -7.24 -10.63
N GLY A 146 -7.18 -8.58 -10.47
CA GLY A 146 -8.32 -9.45 -10.79
C GLY A 146 -9.31 -9.53 -9.63
#